data_AF-A0A1I6MND9-F1
#
_entry.id   AF-A0A1I6MND9-F1
#
_cell.length_a   1.000
_cell.length_b   1.000
_cell.length_c   1.000
_cell.angle_alpha   90.00
_cell.angle_beta   90.00
_cell.angle_gamma   90.00
#
_symmetry.space_group_name_H-M   'P 1'
#
loop_
_entity.id
_entity.type
_entity.pdbx_description
1 polymer ?
#
loop_
_entity_poly.entity_id
_entity_poly.type
_entity_poly.pdbx_seq_one_letter_code
_entity_poly.pdbx_strand_id
1 'polypeptide(L)'
;MLLWNDYEGMTIDGKYKLGSLLGPQGRSALFAVAEGTETPSAIAVTESLNDEEQMLACWSKIAAVEQENLLPLRQFGKTELEGSPLTYVVMEAIDGALADLLKERAATHEETLQIAISVTAALRALHEAGLTHGHLVAENVVAVGEMVKLRTDCIREYTSDTDAEREERVRKDVQDLSLLMLRALTLERSFTPETKLAAPFRRAVANGINGTWGLAEIADALSPPTVKPFVLPERPQAAEPLQYTLPVVTVDPATPEPLALEDVLVTRRVQTEITPFGFDRRLYGVAACAAVLLIMLCVHLFRAKPVQSANAATPVATPTVAAATPAAPAPGAEERASIAGHMSAGWYVIAYTYNHEDQAWKKVSAIMKQHPALQPAVVSPGGHGPFLVAIGGPMTRTGATAVRSKAVRAGMPRDTFVRNFSGA
;
A
#
# COMPACT_ATOMS: atom_id res chain seq x y z
N MET A 1 14.06 3.93 19.78
CA MET A 1 13.19 4.15 18.62
C MET A 1 11.87 3.54 19.01
N LEU A 2 10.84 4.36 19.11
CA LEU A 2 9.49 3.90 19.42
C LEU A 2 8.99 3.11 18.20
N LEU A 3 8.25 2.03 18.44
CA LEU A 3 7.53 1.34 17.39
C LEU A 3 6.28 2.16 17.03
N TRP A 4 5.80 2.05 15.80
CA TRP A 4 4.59 2.78 15.39
C TRP A 4 3.37 2.51 16.28
N ASN A 5 3.24 1.29 16.82
CA ASN A 5 2.17 0.95 17.77
C ASN A 5 2.28 1.71 19.10
N ASP A 6 3.48 2.18 19.47
CA ASP A 6 3.68 2.92 20.72
C ASP A 6 3.04 4.32 20.65
N TYR A 7 2.71 4.81 19.46
CA TYR A 7 2.02 6.09 19.26
C TYR A 7 0.49 5.99 19.37
N GLU A 8 -0.09 4.79 19.44
CA GLU A 8 -1.53 4.62 19.64
C GLU A 8 -1.98 5.28 20.96
N GLY A 9 -3.08 6.03 20.92
CA GLY A 9 -3.62 6.79 22.04
C GLY A 9 -2.94 8.14 22.32
N MET A 10 -1.78 8.41 21.71
CA MET A 10 -1.09 9.69 21.85
C MET A 10 -1.78 10.80 21.04
N THR A 11 -1.60 12.06 21.44
CA THR A 11 -2.13 13.22 20.72
C THR A 11 -1.01 13.93 19.97
N ILE A 12 -1.18 14.12 18.67
CA ILE A 12 -0.25 14.87 17.83
C ILE A 12 -0.78 16.27 17.51
N ASP A 13 0.14 17.22 17.38
CA ASP A 13 -0.15 18.65 17.16
C ASP A 13 -1.14 19.25 18.17
N GLY A 14 -1.17 18.69 19.39
CA GLY A 14 -2.11 19.08 20.46
C GLY A 14 -3.60 18.88 20.12
N LYS A 15 -3.92 18.23 19.00
CA LYS A 15 -5.29 18.18 18.46
C LYS A 15 -5.75 16.78 18.09
N TYR A 16 -4.90 15.98 17.43
CA TYR A 16 -5.32 14.72 16.82
C TYR A 16 -4.90 13.54 17.69
N LYS A 17 -5.87 12.87 18.32
CA LYS A 17 -5.61 11.67 19.10
C LYS A 17 -5.51 10.46 18.15
N LEU A 18 -4.34 9.85 18.10
CA LEU A 18 -4.07 8.65 17.33
C LEU A 18 -4.87 7.49 17.92
N GLY A 19 -5.68 6.85 17.10
CA GLY A 19 -6.40 5.62 17.42
C GLY A 19 -5.56 4.39 17.09
N SER A 20 -6.20 3.36 16.54
CA SER A 20 -5.52 2.15 16.08
C SER A 20 -4.62 2.41 14.87
N LEU A 21 -3.46 1.76 14.85
CA LEU A 21 -2.59 1.68 13.69
C LEU A 21 -3.28 0.87 12.59
N LEU A 22 -3.47 1.50 11.42
CA LEU A 22 -4.03 0.89 10.22
C LEU A 22 -2.94 0.21 9.38
N GLY A 23 -1.71 0.72 9.40
CA GLY A 23 -0.59 0.03 8.76
C GLY A 23 0.75 0.78 8.83
N PRO A 24 1.86 0.10 9.18
CA PRO A 24 3.20 0.65 9.09
C PRO A 24 3.73 0.60 7.65
N GLN A 25 4.43 1.64 7.22
CA GLN A 25 4.98 1.83 5.88
C GLN A 25 6.38 2.43 5.95
N GLY A 26 7.34 1.64 6.42
CA GLY A 26 8.72 2.07 6.60
C GLY A 26 8.84 3.20 7.61
N ARG A 27 9.19 4.40 7.13
CA ARG A 27 9.31 5.63 7.94
C ARG A 27 7.97 6.34 8.18
N SER A 28 6.88 5.78 7.69
CA SER A 28 5.54 6.34 7.88
C SER A 28 4.61 5.29 8.47
N ALA A 29 3.53 5.74 9.09
CA ALA A 29 2.47 4.89 9.59
C ALA A 29 1.13 5.59 9.47
N LEU A 30 0.09 4.81 9.17
CA LEU A 30 -1.27 5.30 9.04
C LEU A 30 -2.08 4.92 10.29
N PHE A 31 -2.78 5.87 10.89
CA PHE A 31 -3.62 5.67 12.07
C PHE A 31 -5.05 6.13 11.79
N ALA A 32 -6.02 5.52 12.47
CA ALA A 32 -7.34 6.12 12.62
C ALA A 32 -7.24 7.33 13.57
N VAL A 33 -8.05 8.36 13.35
CA VAL A 33 -8.15 9.49 14.30
C VAL A 33 -9.31 9.21 15.26
N ALA A 34 -9.00 9.06 16.56
CA ALA A 34 -9.99 8.76 17.59
C ALA A 34 -10.75 10.02 18.05
N GLU A 35 -10.05 11.14 18.18
CA GLU A 35 -10.58 12.45 18.60
C GLU A 35 -9.81 13.58 17.89
N GLY A 36 -10.43 14.75 17.72
CA GLY A 36 -9.77 15.94 17.16
C GLY A 36 -10.25 16.39 15.77
N THR A 37 -11.25 15.72 15.22
CA THR A 37 -11.89 16.10 13.93
C THR A 37 -13.41 16.04 14.07
N GLU A 38 -14.12 16.93 13.37
CA GLU A 38 -15.59 16.91 13.33
C GLU A 38 -16.14 15.71 12.53
N THR A 39 -15.34 15.20 11.59
CA THR A 39 -15.69 14.06 10.73
C THR A 39 -14.66 12.95 10.86
N PRO A 40 -15.03 11.66 10.74
CA PRO A 40 -14.08 10.56 10.72
C PRO A 40 -12.92 10.81 9.76
N SER A 41 -11.70 10.60 10.26
CA SER A 41 -10.46 10.92 9.54
C SER A 41 -9.39 9.85 9.77
N ALA A 42 -8.49 9.71 8.80
CA ALA A 42 -7.25 8.97 8.96
C ALA A 42 -6.06 9.94 9.00
N ILE A 43 -4.96 9.54 9.61
CA ILE A 43 -3.77 10.37 9.72
C ILE A 43 -2.52 9.57 9.41
N ALA A 44 -1.75 10.02 8.44
CA ALA A 44 -0.44 9.46 8.14
C ALA A 44 0.61 10.28 8.89
N VAL A 45 1.46 9.60 9.64
CA VAL A 45 2.56 10.18 10.42
C VAL A 45 3.86 9.66 9.83
N THR A 46 4.81 10.55 9.58
CA THR A 46 6.11 10.23 8.97
C THR A 46 7.24 10.75 9.84
N GLU A 47 8.23 9.90 10.08
CA GLU A 47 9.49 10.31 10.70
C GLU A 47 10.22 11.30 9.79
N SER A 48 10.59 12.42 10.39
CA SER A 48 11.19 13.53 9.66
C SER A 48 12.69 13.30 9.47
N LEU A 49 13.17 13.42 8.22
CA LEU A 49 14.57 13.19 7.85
C LEU A 49 15.17 14.42 7.15
N ASN A 50 14.84 15.63 7.65
CA ASN A 50 15.20 16.92 7.05
C ASN A 50 14.59 17.17 5.66
N ASP A 51 13.47 16.52 5.37
CA ASP A 51 12.71 16.65 4.12
C ASP A 51 11.29 17.18 4.34
N GLU A 52 11.00 17.71 5.53
CA GLU A 52 9.68 18.15 5.96
C GLU A 52 9.18 19.29 5.08
N GLU A 53 10.05 20.24 4.75
CA GLU A 53 9.68 21.39 3.90
C GLU A 53 9.31 20.96 2.48
N GLN A 54 10.06 20.00 1.93
CA GLN A 54 9.80 19.44 0.60
C GLN A 54 8.49 18.64 0.60
N MET A 55 8.23 17.87 1.66
CA MET A 55 6.97 17.14 1.84
C MET A 55 5.78 18.10 1.94
N LEU A 56 5.86 19.14 2.78
CA LEU A 56 4.78 20.11 2.93
C LEU A 56 4.53 20.92 1.65
N ALA A 57 5.59 21.29 0.93
CA ALA A 57 5.48 21.96 -0.37
C ALA A 57 4.78 21.06 -1.41
N CYS A 58 5.16 19.78 -1.45
CA CYS A 58 4.53 18.79 -2.31
C CYS A 58 3.04 18.59 -1.97
N TRP A 59 2.71 18.42 -0.68
CA TRP A 59 1.33 18.25 -0.22
C TRP A 59 0.48 19.49 -0.46
N SER A 60 1.05 20.69 -0.39
CA SER A 60 0.37 21.92 -0.79
C SER A 60 -0.03 21.93 -2.27
N LYS A 61 0.87 21.48 -3.17
CA LYS A 61 0.54 21.32 -4.59
C LYS A 61 -0.54 20.27 -4.83
N ILE A 62 -0.46 19.14 -4.14
CA ILE A 62 -1.45 18.05 -4.22
C ILE A 62 -2.82 18.50 -3.73
N ALA A 63 -2.88 19.26 -2.63
CA ALA A 63 -4.13 19.77 -2.08
C ALA A 63 -4.85 20.74 -3.03
N ALA A 64 -4.14 21.34 -4.00
CA ALA A 64 -4.73 22.17 -5.05
C ALA A 64 -5.28 21.36 -6.25
N VAL A 65 -5.03 20.04 -6.30
CA VAL A 65 -5.55 19.17 -7.38
C VAL A 65 -6.93 18.66 -6.99
N GLU A 66 -7.96 19.25 -7.60
CA GLU A 66 -9.35 18.84 -7.40
C GLU A 66 -9.69 17.62 -8.27
N GLN A 67 -9.70 16.44 -7.65
CA GLN A 67 -10.17 15.20 -8.27
C GLN A 67 -10.85 14.29 -7.26
N GLU A 68 -11.97 13.68 -7.66
CA GLU A 68 -12.79 12.86 -6.78
C GLU A 68 -12.12 11.54 -6.40
N ASN A 69 -11.30 11.00 -7.31
CA ASN A 69 -10.55 9.76 -7.10
C ASN A 69 -9.19 9.97 -6.42
N LEU A 70 -8.84 11.19 -5.99
CA LEU A 70 -7.70 11.42 -5.10
C LEU A 70 -8.19 11.50 -3.67
N LEU A 71 -7.46 10.86 -2.74
CA LEU A 71 -7.75 11.03 -1.32
C LEU A 71 -7.30 12.43 -0.89
N PRO A 72 -8.22 13.33 -0.49
CA PRO A 72 -7.89 14.71 -0.22
C PRO A 72 -7.04 14.85 1.05
N LEU A 73 -6.01 15.69 0.97
CA LEU A 73 -5.19 16.08 2.11
C LEU A 73 -5.87 17.27 2.79
N ARG A 74 -6.41 17.08 3.99
CA ARG A 74 -7.23 18.09 4.69
C ARG A 74 -6.39 19.06 5.50
N GLN A 75 -5.43 18.53 6.23
CA GLN A 75 -4.51 19.30 7.08
C GLN A 75 -3.17 18.56 7.08
N PHE A 76 -2.07 19.30 7.08
CA PHE A 76 -0.74 18.72 7.24
C PHE A 76 0.16 19.71 7.95
N GLY A 77 1.22 19.19 8.58
CA GLY A 77 2.11 20.00 9.37
C GLY A 77 3.29 19.23 9.93
N LYS A 78 4.12 19.95 10.68
CA LYS A 78 5.22 19.38 11.48
C LYS A 78 4.75 19.32 12.92
N THR A 79 5.20 18.31 13.65
CA THR A 79 4.97 18.16 15.08
C THR A 79 6.17 17.47 15.71
N GLU A 80 6.27 17.54 17.02
CA GLU A 80 7.18 16.72 17.79
C GLU A 80 6.35 15.81 18.70
N LEU A 81 6.71 14.54 18.80
CA LEU A 81 6.07 13.58 19.71
C LEU A 81 7.15 12.79 20.43
N GLU A 82 7.15 12.83 21.76
CA GLU A 82 8.16 12.15 22.59
C GLU A 82 9.61 12.44 22.15
N GLY A 83 9.93 13.70 21.83
CA GLY A 83 11.26 14.10 21.37
C GLY A 83 11.59 13.74 19.93
N SER A 84 10.64 13.14 19.19
CA SER A 84 10.84 12.72 17.80
C SER A 84 10.16 13.71 16.84
N PRO A 85 10.91 14.32 15.89
CA PRO A 85 10.32 15.22 14.91
C PRO A 85 9.53 14.42 13.86
N LEU A 86 8.26 14.76 13.69
CA LEU A 86 7.32 14.08 12.82
C LEU A 86 6.66 15.06 11.86
N THR A 87 6.32 14.59 10.68
CA THR A 87 5.49 15.29 9.71
C THR A 87 4.20 14.50 9.55
N TYR A 88 3.05 15.16 9.64
CA TYR A 88 1.75 14.50 9.64
C TYR A 88 0.87 15.05 8.52
N VAL A 89 -0.05 14.21 8.05
CA VAL A 89 -1.13 14.60 7.15
C VAL A 89 -2.43 13.90 7.52
N VAL A 90 -3.48 14.69 7.66
CA VAL A 90 -4.85 14.29 7.96
C VAL A 90 -5.63 14.16 6.66
N MET A 91 -6.33 13.06 6.52
CA MET A 91 -7.09 12.68 5.34
C MET A 91 -8.50 12.24 5.76
N GLU A 92 -9.35 12.01 4.78
CA GLU A 92 -10.63 11.34 5.00
C GLU A 92 -10.43 9.93 5.59
N ALA A 93 -11.41 9.44 6.36
CA ALA A 93 -11.39 8.07 6.87
C ALA A 93 -11.34 7.04 5.72
N ILE A 94 -10.54 6.00 5.93
CA ILE A 94 -10.35 4.92 4.97
C ILE A 94 -11.12 3.70 5.48
N ASP A 95 -12.02 3.16 4.66
CA ASP A 95 -12.80 1.97 5.02
C ASP A 95 -12.02 0.68 4.78
N GLY A 96 -11.13 0.67 3.79
CA GLY A 96 -10.25 -0.46 3.48
C GLY A 96 -9.28 -0.17 2.35
N ALA A 97 -8.20 -0.96 2.26
CA ALA A 97 -7.25 -0.91 1.17
C ALA A 97 -7.43 -2.09 0.21
N LEU A 98 -7.15 -1.88 -1.08
CA LEU A 98 -7.15 -2.95 -2.07
C LEU A 98 -6.19 -4.08 -1.68
N ALA A 99 -5.07 -3.77 -1.02
CA ALA A 99 -4.14 -4.78 -0.52
C ALA A 99 -4.79 -5.80 0.43
N ASP A 100 -5.78 -5.40 1.23
CA ASP A 100 -6.47 -6.30 2.15
C ASP A 100 -7.41 -7.23 1.40
N LEU A 101 -8.15 -6.69 0.42
CA LEU A 101 -8.94 -7.52 -0.50
C LEU A 101 -8.08 -8.57 -1.20
N LEU A 102 -6.91 -8.16 -1.74
CA LEU A 102 -6.02 -9.06 -2.47
C LEU A 102 -5.29 -10.09 -1.60
N LYS A 103 -5.34 -9.98 -0.26
CA LYS A 103 -4.91 -11.05 0.65
C LYS A 103 -5.97 -12.15 0.74
N GLU A 104 -7.25 -11.80 0.60
CA GLU A 104 -8.38 -12.72 0.74
C GLU A 104 -8.72 -13.39 -0.60
N ARG A 105 -8.78 -12.60 -1.69
CA ARG A 105 -9.16 -13.08 -3.03
C ARG A 105 -8.71 -12.12 -4.13
N ALA A 106 -8.72 -12.62 -5.36
CA ALA A 106 -8.68 -11.74 -6.53
C ALA A 106 -9.93 -10.81 -6.56
N ALA A 107 -9.74 -9.61 -7.09
CA ALA A 107 -10.83 -8.72 -7.41
C ALA A 107 -11.63 -9.28 -8.60
N THR A 108 -12.94 -9.00 -8.62
CA THR A 108 -13.78 -9.35 -9.76
C THR A 108 -13.43 -8.50 -10.97
N HIS A 109 -13.97 -8.88 -12.12
CA HIS A 109 -13.84 -8.10 -13.34
C HIS A 109 -14.37 -6.67 -13.17
N GLU A 110 -15.54 -6.53 -12.55
CA GLU A 110 -16.21 -5.25 -12.33
C GLU A 110 -15.47 -4.39 -11.28
N GLU A 111 -15.04 -4.99 -10.17
CA GLU A 111 -14.21 -4.32 -9.17
C GLU A 111 -12.92 -3.79 -9.80
N THR A 112 -12.24 -4.60 -10.62
CA THR A 112 -11.01 -4.16 -11.30
C THR A 112 -11.29 -3.04 -12.29
N LEU A 113 -12.44 -3.05 -12.97
CA LEU A 113 -12.81 -2.01 -13.91
C LEU A 113 -13.01 -0.67 -13.19
N GLN A 114 -13.72 -0.69 -12.06
CA GLN A 114 -13.92 0.48 -11.22
C GLN A 114 -12.61 1.02 -10.67
N ILE A 115 -11.72 0.14 -10.19
CA ILE A 115 -10.37 0.51 -9.74
C ILE A 115 -9.59 1.15 -10.88
N ALA A 116 -9.57 0.54 -12.06
CA ALA A 116 -8.79 1.01 -13.18
C ALA A 116 -9.27 2.38 -13.68
N ILE A 117 -10.58 2.59 -13.79
CA ILE A 117 -11.17 3.89 -14.17
C ILE A 117 -10.80 4.96 -13.15
N SER A 118 -11.01 4.67 -11.86
CA SER A 118 -10.75 5.62 -10.77
C SER A 118 -9.28 6.01 -10.68
N VAL A 119 -8.37 5.03 -10.71
CA VAL A 119 -6.92 5.28 -10.65
C VAL A 119 -6.44 5.99 -11.93
N THR A 120 -7.00 5.69 -13.09
CA THR A 120 -6.66 6.40 -14.33
C THR A 120 -7.05 7.88 -14.25
N ALA A 121 -8.25 8.21 -13.75
CA ALA A 121 -8.69 9.59 -13.54
C ALA A 121 -7.78 10.33 -12.55
N ALA A 122 -7.43 9.68 -11.43
CA ALA A 122 -6.51 10.21 -10.42
C ALA A 122 -5.12 10.51 -11.00
N LEU A 123 -4.52 9.56 -11.73
CA LEU A 123 -3.20 9.74 -12.33
C LEU A 123 -3.19 10.84 -13.39
N ARG A 124 -4.24 10.95 -14.22
CA ARG A 124 -4.36 12.02 -15.22
C ARG A 124 -4.28 13.40 -14.58
N ALA A 125 -5.03 13.63 -13.51
CA ALA A 125 -5.02 14.92 -12.84
C ALA A 125 -3.70 15.22 -12.13
N LEU A 126 -3.05 14.21 -11.55
CA LEU A 126 -1.69 14.39 -11.02
C LEU A 126 -0.72 14.80 -12.14
N HIS A 127 -0.76 14.09 -13.27
CA HIS A 127 0.13 14.34 -14.41
C HIS A 127 -0.11 15.73 -15.04
N GLU A 128 -1.37 16.16 -15.14
CA GLU A 128 -1.75 17.52 -15.58
C GLU A 128 -1.23 18.61 -14.63
N ALA A 129 -1.20 18.33 -13.32
CA ALA A 129 -0.57 19.18 -12.31
C ALA A 129 0.97 19.07 -12.26
N GLY A 130 1.58 18.29 -13.17
CA GLY A 130 3.02 18.06 -13.23
C GLY A 130 3.57 17.20 -12.09
N LEU A 131 2.70 16.43 -11.43
CA LEU A 131 3.03 15.49 -10.35
C LEU A 131 2.98 14.06 -10.89
N THR A 132 3.77 13.15 -10.32
CA THR A 132 3.69 11.71 -10.60
C THR A 132 3.49 10.97 -9.29
N HIS A 133 2.70 9.90 -9.29
CA HIS A 133 2.42 9.16 -8.06
C HIS A 133 3.67 8.43 -7.55
N GLY A 134 4.40 7.74 -8.44
CA GLY A 134 5.72 7.15 -8.17
C GLY A 134 5.74 5.91 -7.26
N HIS A 135 4.64 5.63 -6.55
CA HIS A 135 4.51 4.46 -5.67
C HIS A 135 3.11 3.83 -5.77
N LEU A 136 2.66 3.54 -6.99
CA LEU A 136 1.34 2.97 -7.22
C LEU A 136 1.31 1.48 -6.88
N VAL A 137 0.76 1.14 -5.72
CA VAL A 137 0.62 -0.21 -5.20
C VAL A 137 -0.76 -0.41 -4.57
N ALA A 138 -1.15 -1.66 -4.31
CA ALA A 138 -2.47 -1.99 -3.78
C ALA A 138 -2.75 -1.39 -2.40
N GLU A 139 -1.71 -1.12 -1.61
CA GLU A 139 -1.79 -0.49 -0.29
C GLU A 139 -2.19 1.00 -0.37
N ASN A 140 -2.05 1.62 -1.54
CA ASN A 140 -2.34 3.04 -1.77
C ASN A 140 -3.66 3.25 -2.53
N VAL A 141 -4.33 2.17 -2.95
CA VAL A 141 -5.69 2.24 -3.51
C VAL A 141 -6.67 1.89 -2.40
N VAL A 142 -7.53 2.83 -2.05
CA VAL A 142 -8.41 2.75 -0.88
C VAL A 142 -9.87 2.92 -1.25
N ALA A 143 -10.73 2.28 -0.48
CA ALA A 143 -12.17 2.51 -0.50
C ALA A 143 -12.53 3.58 0.53
N VAL A 144 -13.35 4.54 0.11
CA VAL A 144 -13.87 5.61 0.94
C VAL A 144 -15.34 5.80 0.62
N GLY A 145 -16.19 5.33 1.54
CA GLY A 145 -17.60 5.09 1.33
C GLY A 145 -17.80 4.17 0.12
N GLU A 146 -18.27 4.80 -0.94
CA GLU A 146 -18.68 4.16 -2.18
C GLU A 146 -17.63 4.36 -3.30
N MET A 147 -16.61 5.18 -3.06
CA MET A 147 -15.63 5.58 -4.07
C MET A 147 -14.30 4.85 -3.89
N VAL A 148 -13.65 4.56 -5.02
CA VAL A 148 -12.23 4.17 -5.05
C VAL A 148 -11.39 5.45 -5.17
N LYS A 149 -10.48 5.63 -4.21
CA LYS A 149 -9.55 6.78 -4.17
C LYS A 149 -8.10 6.31 -4.12
N LEU A 150 -7.21 7.11 -4.70
CA LEU A 150 -5.76 6.92 -4.66
C LEU A 150 -5.17 7.79 -3.55
N ARG A 151 -4.37 7.17 -2.68
CA ARG A 151 -3.75 7.84 -1.53
C ARG A 151 -2.57 8.70 -1.98
N THR A 152 -2.55 9.97 -1.62
CA THR A 152 -1.58 10.95 -2.13
C THR A 152 -0.52 11.39 -1.12
N ASP A 153 -0.65 11.00 0.16
CA ASP A 153 0.33 11.24 1.23
C ASP A 153 1.73 10.70 0.92
N CYS A 154 1.82 9.63 0.11
CA CYS A 154 3.05 8.96 -0.26
C CYS A 154 3.79 9.63 -1.43
N ILE A 155 3.15 10.57 -2.12
CA ILE A 155 3.77 11.30 -3.22
C ILE A 155 4.90 12.16 -2.66
N ARG A 156 6.01 12.21 -3.38
CA ARG A 156 7.17 13.06 -3.08
C ARG A 156 7.49 13.87 -4.31
N GLU A 157 7.75 15.16 -4.11
CA GLU A 157 8.16 16.01 -5.21
C GLU A 157 9.56 15.57 -5.67
N TYR A 158 9.70 15.43 -6.98
CA TYR A 158 10.97 15.16 -7.61
C TYR A 158 11.43 16.40 -8.36
N THR A 159 12.55 16.95 -7.94
CA THR A 159 13.19 18.10 -8.60
C THR A 159 14.07 17.57 -9.74
N SER A 160 13.47 17.22 -10.87
CA SER A 160 14.21 17.09 -12.14
C SER A 160 13.84 18.21 -13.08
N ASP A 161 14.86 18.80 -13.68
CA ASP A 161 14.73 19.92 -14.60
C ASP A 161 14.51 19.47 -16.06
N THR A 162 14.40 18.16 -16.34
CA THR A 162 14.26 17.65 -17.71
C THR A 162 12.89 17.02 -18.00
N ASP A 163 12.37 17.30 -19.19
CA ASP A 163 11.09 16.72 -19.65
C ASP A 163 11.18 15.19 -19.84
N ALA A 164 12.34 14.68 -20.25
CA ALA A 164 12.54 13.25 -20.47
C ALA A 164 12.40 12.41 -19.19
N GLU A 165 12.94 12.90 -18.06
CA GLU A 165 12.80 12.22 -16.76
C GLU A 165 11.36 12.27 -16.25
N ARG A 166 10.65 13.36 -16.52
CA ARG A 166 9.21 13.49 -16.20
C ARG A 166 8.40 12.48 -17.00
N GLU A 167 8.64 12.37 -18.30
CA GLU A 167 7.97 11.40 -19.18
C GLU A 167 8.21 9.95 -18.75
N GLU A 168 9.43 9.61 -18.33
CA GLU A 168 9.73 8.27 -17.82
C GLU A 168 8.95 7.95 -16.54
N ARG A 169 8.76 8.93 -15.65
CA ARG A 169 7.96 8.74 -14.43
C ARG A 169 6.47 8.61 -14.73
N VAL A 170 5.95 9.39 -15.67
CA VAL A 170 4.58 9.23 -16.18
C VAL A 170 4.39 7.83 -16.75
N ARG A 171 5.34 7.36 -17.57
CA ARG A 171 5.33 5.99 -18.13
C ARG A 171 5.39 4.93 -17.03
N LYS A 172 6.17 5.17 -15.98
CA LYS A 172 6.25 4.28 -14.83
C LYS A 172 4.91 4.17 -14.08
N ASP A 173 4.20 5.27 -13.84
CA ASP A 173 2.86 5.25 -13.23
C ASP A 173 1.88 4.41 -14.08
N VAL A 174 1.94 4.56 -15.40
CA VAL A 174 1.11 3.78 -16.35
C VAL A 174 1.43 2.28 -16.29
N GLN A 175 2.71 1.94 -16.22
CA GLN A 175 3.16 0.55 -16.06
C GLN A 175 2.70 -0.03 -14.71
N ASP A 176 2.84 0.74 -13.63
CA ASP A 176 2.44 0.31 -12.28
C ASP A 176 0.91 0.14 -12.20
N LEU A 177 0.11 0.98 -12.87
CA LEU A 177 -1.35 0.79 -13.02
C LEU A 177 -1.68 -0.52 -13.74
N SER A 178 -0.93 -0.83 -14.79
CA SER A 178 -1.13 -2.06 -15.58
C SER A 178 -0.79 -3.31 -14.79
N LEU A 179 0.27 -3.27 -13.99
CA LEU A 179 0.63 -4.33 -13.05
C LEU A 179 -0.39 -4.43 -11.91
N LEU A 180 -0.95 -3.31 -11.44
CA LEU A 180 -2.01 -3.31 -10.44
C LEU A 180 -3.27 -4.01 -10.96
N MET A 181 -3.71 -3.70 -12.20
CA MET A 181 -4.85 -4.37 -12.83
C MET A 181 -4.61 -5.89 -12.99
N LEU A 182 -3.41 -6.29 -13.43
CA LEU A 182 -3.03 -7.70 -13.49
C LEU A 182 -3.17 -8.35 -12.11
N ARG A 183 -2.51 -7.78 -11.10
CA ARG A 183 -2.51 -8.32 -9.73
C ARG A 183 -3.93 -8.37 -9.15
N ALA A 184 -4.77 -7.39 -9.46
CA ALA A 184 -6.16 -7.38 -9.02
C ALA A 184 -6.93 -8.59 -9.59
N LEU A 185 -6.77 -8.89 -10.88
CA LEU A 185 -7.51 -9.96 -11.56
C LEU A 185 -6.96 -11.36 -11.27
N THR A 186 -5.65 -11.52 -11.08
CA THR A 186 -5.00 -12.84 -11.07
C THR A 186 -4.18 -13.13 -9.83
N LEU A 187 -3.92 -12.12 -8.98
CA LEU A 187 -2.95 -12.16 -7.88
C LEU A 187 -1.49 -12.37 -8.32
N GLU A 188 -1.23 -12.45 -9.62
CA GLU A 188 0.11 -12.59 -10.18
C GLU A 188 0.88 -11.26 -10.12
N ARG A 189 2.20 -11.34 -10.07
CA ARG A 189 3.09 -10.17 -10.02
C ARG A 189 3.74 -9.84 -11.37
N SER A 190 3.57 -10.71 -12.36
CA SER A 190 4.25 -10.61 -13.65
C SER A 190 3.33 -11.08 -14.75
N PHE A 191 3.27 -10.31 -15.84
CA PHE A 191 2.50 -10.69 -17.01
C PHE A 191 3.29 -11.69 -17.86
N THR A 192 2.65 -12.78 -18.27
CA THR A 192 3.22 -13.76 -19.21
C THR A 192 2.29 -13.95 -20.40
N PRO A 193 2.78 -14.47 -21.55
CA PRO A 193 1.92 -14.79 -22.70
C PRO A 193 0.80 -15.78 -22.38
N GLU A 194 0.99 -16.61 -21.36
CA GLU A 194 0.03 -17.61 -20.89
C GLU A 194 -1.07 -17.01 -19.99
N THR A 195 -0.83 -15.81 -19.43
CA THR A 195 -1.80 -15.14 -18.57
C THR A 195 -3.09 -14.85 -19.35
N LYS A 196 -4.20 -15.45 -18.90
CA LYS A 196 -5.52 -15.33 -19.51
C LYS A 196 -6.29 -14.18 -18.86
N LEU A 197 -6.26 -13.02 -19.51
CA LEU A 197 -7.09 -11.87 -19.16
C LEU A 197 -8.26 -11.74 -20.15
N ALA A 198 -9.46 -11.43 -19.65
CA ALA A 198 -10.60 -11.06 -20.48
C ALA A 198 -10.41 -9.66 -21.07
N ALA A 199 -11.14 -9.35 -22.15
CA ALA A 199 -11.30 -7.97 -22.60
C ALA A 199 -12.06 -7.16 -21.53
N PRO A 200 -11.75 -5.86 -21.33
CA PRO A 200 -10.74 -5.08 -22.04
C PRO A 200 -9.29 -5.25 -21.51
N PHE A 201 -9.12 -5.82 -20.32
CA PHE A 201 -7.86 -5.87 -19.59
C PHE A 201 -6.69 -6.51 -20.34
N ARG A 202 -6.94 -7.51 -21.20
CA ARG A 202 -5.86 -8.16 -21.97
C ARG A 202 -5.02 -7.16 -22.76
N ARG A 203 -5.66 -6.21 -23.45
CA ARG A 203 -4.96 -5.22 -24.28
C ARG A 203 -4.37 -4.12 -23.41
N ALA A 204 -5.16 -3.60 -22.45
CA ALA A 204 -4.72 -2.52 -21.56
C ALA A 204 -3.49 -2.92 -20.75
N VAL A 205 -3.50 -4.09 -20.11
CA VAL A 205 -2.37 -4.57 -19.31
C VAL A 205 -1.13 -4.84 -20.17
N ALA A 206 -1.28 -5.52 -21.30
CA ALA A 206 -0.14 -5.85 -22.16
C ALA A 206 0.53 -4.59 -22.73
N ASN A 207 -0.26 -3.63 -23.21
CA ASN A 207 0.25 -2.42 -23.85
C ASN A 207 0.69 -1.35 -22.84
N GLY A 208 0.14 -1.35 -21.63
CA GLY A 208 0.65 -0.48 -20.57
C GLY A 208 1.95 -1.00 -19.96
N ILE A 209 2.12 -2.32 -19.81
CA ILE A 209 3.38 -2.91 -19.32
C ILE A 209 4.54 -2.70 -20.30
N ASN A 210 4.29 -2.84 -21.61
CA ASN A 210 5.31 -2.66 -22.64
C ASN A 210 5.58 -1.17 -23.00
N GLY A 211 4.82 -0.24 -22.41
CA GLY A 211 4.96 1.21 -22.59
C GLY A 211 4.42 1.75 -23.92
N THR A 212 3.65 0.98 -24.69
CA THR A 212 3.04 1.43 -25.95
C THR A 212 1.77 2.26 -25.76
N TRP A 213 1.08 2.11 -24.63
CA TRP A 213 -0.12 2.89 -24.27
C TRP A 213 0.17 3.82 -23.10
N GLY A 214 -0.45 5.01 -23.12
CA GLY A 214 -0.56 5.92 -22.00
C GLY A 214 -1.92 5.81 -21.29
N LEU A 215 -2.20 6.75 -20.39
CA LEU A 215 -3.46 6.78 -19.64
C LEU A 215 -4.69 6.99 -20.53
N ALA A 216 -4.54 7.73 -21.63
CA ALA A 216 -5.64 8.00 -22.57
C ALA A 216 -6.07 6.72 -23.30
N GLU A 217 -5.13 5.97 -23.87
CA GLU A 217 -5.43 4.72 -24.57
C GLU A 217 -5.97 3.64 -23.61
N ILE A 218 -5.46 3.60 -22.38
CA ILE A 218 -6.00 2.74 -21.33
C ILE A 218 -7.44 3.14 -21.00
N ALA A 219 -7.72 4.43 -20.78
CA ALA A 219 -9.08 4.91 -20.49
C ALA A 219 -10.07 4.55 -21.62
N ASP A 220 -9.69 4.79 -22.87
CA ASP A 220 -10.52 4.49 -24.04
C ASP A 220 -10.78 2.98 -24.19
N ALA A 221 -9.82 2.13 -23.81
CA ALA A 221 -10.00 0.68 -23.83
C ALA A 221 -10.93 0.19 -22.72
N LEU A 222 -10.85 0.79 -21.52
CA LEU A 222 -11.67 0.43 -20.35
C LEU A 222 -13.10 0.95 -20.47
N SER A 223 -13.30 2.10 -21.10
CA SER A 223 -14.59 2.70 -21.38
C SER A 223 -14.65 3.06 -22.87
N PRO A 224 -14.92 2.09 -23.76
CA PRO A 224 -15.07 2.38 -25.17
C PRO A 224 -16.20 3.42 -25.32
N PRO A 225 -16.03 4.45 -26.17
CA PRO A 225 -17.09 5.42 -26.40
C PRO A 225 -18.33 4.65 -26.79
N THR A 226 -19.42 4.84 -26.04
CA THR A 226 -20.72 4.27 -26.39
C THR A 226 -20.98 4.67 -27.84
N VAL A 227 -20.91 3.71 -28.76
CA VAL A 227 -21.37 3.91 -30.12
C VAL A 227 -22.81 4.32 -29.95
N LYS A 228 -23.11 5.61 -30.19
CA LYS A 228 -24.50 6.09 -30.27
C LYS A 228 -25.23 5.04 -31.12
N PRO A 229 -26.36 4.46 -30.66
CA PRO A 229 -27.10 3.52 -31.47
C PRO A 229 -27.21 4.12 -32.87
N PHE A 230 -26.83 3.37 -33.89
CA PHE A 230 -27.07 3.75 -35.26
C PHE A 230 -28.58 3.98 -35.37
N VAL A 231 -29.00 5.24 -35.26
CA VAL A 231 -30.34 5.65 -35.60
C VAL A 231 -30.37 5.40 -37.10
N LEU A 232 -31.11 4.37 -37.53
CA LEU A 232 -31.45 4.23 -38.95
C LEU A 232 -31.90 5.62 -39.39
N PRO A 233 -31.34 6.19 -40.48
CA PRO A 233 -31.90 7.43 -41.00
C PRO A 233 -33.39 7.20 -41.15
N GLU A 234 -34.16 8.06 -40.48
CA GLU A 234 -35.60 8.07 -40.59
C GLU A 234 -35.89 8.05 -42.09
N ARG A 235 -36.53 6.95 -42.52
CA ARG A 235 -36.88 6.72 -43.92
C ARG A 235 -37.44 8.05 -44.43
N PRO A 236 -36.92 8.64 -45.53
CA PRO A 236 -37.42 9.91 -46.02
C PRO A 236 -38.94 9.82 -46.01
N GLN A 237 -39.57 10.72 -45.24
CA GLN A 237 -41.02 10.85 -45.26
C GLN A 237 -41.41 10.85 -46.72
N ALA A 238 -42.25 9.87 -47.09
CA ALA A 238 -42.79 9.79 -48.41
C ALA A 238 -43.32 11.17 -48.75
N ALA A 239 -42.76 11.73 -49.83
CA ALA A 239 -43.25 12.94 -50.45
C ALA A 239 -44.78 12.86 -50.55
N GLU A 240 -45.38 14.02 -50.31
CA GLU A 240 -46.80 14.36 -50.37
C GLU A 240 -47.71 13.31 -51.03
N PRO A 241 -48.77 12.84 -50.33
CA PRO A 241 -49.82 12.12 -51.03
C PRO A 241 -50.44 13.06 -52.07
N LEU A 242 -50.30 12.70 -53.35
CA LEU A 242 -51.05 13.31 -54.44
C LEU A 242 -52.52 13.39 -54.03
N GLN A 243 -53.08 14.60 -54.08
CA GLN A 243 -54.48 14.87 -53.82
C GLN A 243 -55.34 14.02 -54.75
N TYR A 244 -55.93 12.95 -54.22
CA TYR A 244 -57.08 12.30 -54.85
C TYR A 244 -58.34 13.01 -54.35
N THR A 245 -58.98 13.74 -55.25
CA THR A 245 -60.30 14.32 -54.99
C THR A 245 -61.35 13.22 -55.06
N LEU A 246 -61.98 12.92 -53.93
CA LEU A 246 -63.25 12.19 -53.87
C LEU A 246 -64.32 13.15 -53.33
N PRO A 247 -65.56 13.09 -53.85
CA PRO A 247 -66.55 14.14 -53.65
C PRO A 247 -67.12 14.16 -52.23
N VAL A 248 -67.41 15.39 -51.82
CA VAL A 248 -68.02 15.85 -50.57
C VAL A 248 -69.28 15.06 -50.21
N VAL A 249 -69.33 14.58 -48.96
CA VAL A 249 -70.58 14.40 -48.22
C VAL A 249 -70.51 15.26 -46.96
N THR A 250 -71.34 16.29 -46.96
CA THR A 250 -71.61 17.21 -45.84
C THR A 250 -72.33 16.50 -44.70
N VAL A 251 -71.83 16.65 -43.47
CA VAL A 251 -72.66 16.67 -42.26
C VAL A 251 -72.15 17.77 -41.33
N ASP A 252 -73.09 18.60 -40.89
CA ASP A 252 -72.99 19.84 -40.11
C ASP A 252 -72.40 19.68 -38.69
N PRO A 253 -72.04 20.81 -38.03
CA PRO A 253 -71.18 20.84 -36.85
C PRO A 253 -71.97 20.63 -35.55
N ALA A 254 -71.35 19.90 -34.62
CA ALA A 254 -71.74 19.94 -33.22
C ALA A 254 -70.50 19.92 -32.32
N THR A 255 -70.37 20.96 -31.51
CA THR A 255 -69.53 21.09 -30.30
C THR A 255 -70.51 21.62 -29.25
N PRO A 256 -70.60 21.09 -28.02
CA PRO A 256 -69.54 21.15 -26.99
C PRO A 256 -69.45 19.84 -26.17
N GLU A 257 -68.58 19.57 -25.18
CA GLU A 257 -67.98 20.31 -24.06
C GLU A 257 -66.79 19.46 -23.50
N PRO A 258 -65.93 20.01 -22.61
CA PRO A 258 -64.67 19.41 -22.16
C PRO A 258 -64.77 18.77 -20.76
N LEU A 259 -64.11 17.62 -20.53
CA LEU A 259 -63.82 17.16 -19.16
C LEU A 259 -62.47 16.43 -19.06
N ALA A 260 -61.70 16.93 -18.10
CA ALA A 260 -60.37 16.59 -17.62
C ALA A 260 -60.01 15.10 -17.52
N LEU A 261 -58.72 14.81 -17.73
CA LEU A 261 -57.94 14.03 -16.76
C LEU A 261 -56.46 14.43 -16.87
N GLU A 262 -55.91 14.83 -15.73
CA GLU A 262 -54.50 15.08 -15.49
C GLU A 262 -53.69 13.82 -15.81
N ASP A 263 -52.54 13.99 -16.45
CA ASP A 263 -51.44 13.05 -16.23
C ASP A 263 -50.10 13.77 -16.19
N VAL A 264 -49.39 13.45 -15.11
CA VAL A 264 -48.18 14.05 -14.60
C VAL A 264 -47.00 13.66 -15.51
N LEU A 265 -46.38 14.63 -16.17
CA LEU A 265 -45.07 14.43 -16.80
C LEU A 265 -43.96 14.92 -15.89
N VAL A 266 -43.57 13.98 -15.05
CA VAL A 266 -42.27 13.86 -14.37
C VAL A 266 -41.16 14.21 -15.35
N THR A 267 -40.40 15.27 -15.07
CA THR A 267 -39.09 15.49 -15.69
C THR A 267 -38.15 14.39 -15.20
N ARG A 268 -38.06 13.29 -15.96
CA ARG A 268 -37.10 12.21 -15.75
C ARG A 268 -35.71 12.74 -16.09
N ARG A 269 -35.02 13.30 -15.09
CA ARG A 269 -33.58 13.51 -15.14
C ARG A 269 -32.95 12.11 -15.15
N VAL A 270 -32.38 11.71 -16.30
CA VAL A 270 -31.58 10.49 -16.40
C VAL A 270 -30.28 10.75 -15.65
N GLN A 271 -30.29 10.44 -14.36
CA GLN A 271 -29.09 10.28 -13.56
C GLN A 271 -28.73 8.80 -13.70
N THR A 272 -27.66 8.52 -14.43
CA THR A 272 -27.09 7.17 -14.52
C THR A 272 -26.53 6.87 -13.14
N GLU A 273 -27.30 6.18 -12.29
CA GLU A 273 -26.81 5.61 -11.05
C GLU A 273 -25.84 4.48 -11.40
N ILE A 274 -24.54 4.79 -11.42
CA ILE A 274 -23.50 3.79 -11.23
C ILE A 274 -23.53 3.49 -9.74
N THR A 275 -24.07 2.34 -9.34
CA THR A 275 -24.05 1.88 -7.95
C THR A 275 -22.59 1.68 -7.56
N PRO A 276 -22.06 2.46 -6.61
CA PRO A 276 -20.67 2.30 -6.25
C PRO A 276 -20.51 1.10 -5.32
N PHE A 277 -19.38 0.40 -5.43
CA PHE A 277 -19.11 -0.83 -4.69
C PHE A 277 -18.69 -0.49 -3.25
N GLY A 278 -19.62 -0.66 -2.29
CA GLY A 278 -19.31 -0.70 -0.86
C GLY A 278 -18.94 -2.12 -0.40
N PHE A 279 -17.89 -2.26 0.41
CA PHE A 279 -17.60 -3.52 1.09
C PHE A 279 -18.73 -3.83 2.09
N ASP A 280 -19.52 -4.86 1.81
CA ASP A 280 -20.76 -5.15 2.53
C ASP A 280 -20.47 -5.65 3.98
N ARG A 281 -20.49 -4.73 4.95
CA ARG A 281 -20.23 -4.99 6.39
C ARG A 281 -21.10 -6.11 7.00
N ARG A 282 -22.23 -6.45 6.38
CA ARG A 282 -23.18 -7.45 6.89
C ARG A 282 -22.70 -8.88 6.71
N LEU A 283 -21.88 -9.16 5.68
CA LEU A 283 -21.36 -10.51 5.42
C LEU A 283 -20.24 -10.88 6.40
N TYR A 284 -19.44 -9.90 6.83
CA TYR A 284 -18.35 -10.07 7.79
C TYR A 284 -18.85 -10.39 9.21
N GLY A 285 -20.01 -9.87 9.63
CA GLY A 285 -20.61 -10.18 10.93
C GLY A 285 -20.98 -11.66 11.09
N VAL A 286 -21.52 -12.28 10.03
CA VAL A 286 -21.90 -13.70 10.04
C VAL A 286 -20.67 -14.62 10.00
N ALA A 287 -19.66 -14.26 9.21
CA ALA A 287 -18.40 -14.99 9.14
C ALA A 287 -17.62 -14.94 10.46
N ALA A 288 -17.61 -13.78 11.16
CA ALA A 288 -16.99 -13.64 12.47
C ALA A 288 -17.68 -14.50 13.54
N CYS A 289 -19.02 -14.56 13.55
CA CYS A 289 -19.77 -15.43 14.46
C CYS A 289 -19.49 -16.92 14.19
N ALA A 290 -19.40 -17.33 12.92
CA ALA A 290 -19.06 -18.71 12.56
C ALA A 290 -17.63 -19.08 13.00
N ALA A 291 -16.65 -18.19 12.83
CA ALA A 291 -15.28 -18.40 13.26
C ALA A 291 -15.16 -18.53 14.80
N VAL A 292 -15.88 -17.71 15.55
CA VAL A 292 -15.91 -17.79 17.03
C VAL A 292 -16.53 -19.10 17.50
N LEU A 293 -17.62 -19.56 16.87
CA LEU A 293 -18.25 -20.86 17.19
C LEU A 293 -17.32 -22.04 16.89
N LEU A 294 -16.54 -21.96 15.79
CA LEU A 294 -15.58 -22.99 15.39
C LEU A 294 -14.39 -23.04 16.37
N ILE A 295 -13.90 -21.87 16.82
CA ILE A 295 -12.86 -21.78 17.85
C ILE A 295 -13.37 -22.32 19.19
N MET A 296 -14.61 -22.00 19.59
CA MET A 296 -15.22 -22.53 20.81
C MET A 296 -15.36 -24.06 20.75
N LEU A 297 -15.77 -24.60 19.60
CA LEU A 297 -15.89 -26.05 19.39
C LEU A 297 -14.53 -26.76 19.47
N CYS A 298 -13.49 -26.18 18.86
CA CYS A 298 -12.13 -26.70 18.98
C CYS A 298 -11.64 -26.73 20.43
N VAL A 299 -11.82 -25.64 21.19
CA VAL A 299 -11.42 -25.59 22.62
C VAL A 299 -12.18 -26.63 23.45
N HIS A 300 -13.45 -26.89 23.11
CA HIS A 300 -14.26 -27.89 23.83
C HIS A 300 -13.83 -29.33 23.53
N LEU A 301 -13.36 -29.62 22.32
CA LEU A 301 -12.87 -30.94 21.91
C LEU A 301 -11.45 -31.23 22.45
N PHE A 302 -10.60 -30.21 22.56
CA PHE A 302 -9.24 -30.35 23.12
C PHE A 302 -9.17 -30.36 24.67
N ARG A 303 -10.31 -30.18 25.36
CA ARG A 303 -10.42 -30.30 26.83
C ARG A 303 -10.70 -31.72 27.34
N ALA A 304 -10.83 -32.71 26.47
CA ALA A 304 -10.90 -34.12 26.88
C ALA A 304 -9.48 -34.64 27.23
N LYS A 305 -9.25 -34.85 28.54
CA LYS A 305 -7.99 -35.24 29.18
C LYS A 305 -7.35 -36.52 28.61
N PRO A 306 -6.01 -36.61 28.56
CA PRO A 306 -5.31 -37.88 28.70
C PRO A 306 -4.86 -38.11 30.16
N VAL A 307 -4.94 -39.39 30.53
CA VAL A 307 -4.68 -40.01 31.83
C VAL A 307 -3.17 -40.08 32.11
N GLN A 308 -2.84 -39.82 33.38
CA GLN A 308 -1.53 -39.89 34.00
C GLN A 308 -1.03 -41.34 34.09
N SER A 309 0.26 -41.59 33.81
CA SER A 309 0.94 -42.83 34.19
C SER A 309 2.27 -42.49 34.86
N ALA A 310 2.46 -43.12 36.02
CA ALA A 310 3.58 -42.96 36.94
C ALA A 310 4.66 -44.03 36.74
N ASN A 311 5.75 -43.88 37.51
CA ASN A 311 6.89 -44.78 37.79
C ASN A 311 8.15 -44.57 36.93
N ALA A 312 9.38 -44.66 37.44
CA ALA A 312 9.95 -44.70 38.80
C ALA A 312 11.49 -44.54 38.70
N ALA A 313 12.08 -43.95 39.75
CA ALA A 313 13.40 -44.16 40.38
C ALA A 313 14.74 -44.25 39.57
N THR A 314 15.58 -43.20 39.71
CA THR A 314 16.96 -43.07 40.31
C THR A 314 17.98 -44.26 40.25
N PRO A 315 19.35 -44.10 40.36
CA PRO A 315 20.04 -42.97 41.01
C PRO A 315 21.53 -42.59 40.66
N VAL A 316 21.99 -41.52 41.35
CA VAL A 316 23.34 -41.11 41.87
C VAL A 316 24.50 -40.76 40.90
N ALA A 317 24.98 -39.50 40.95
CA ALA A 317 26.29 -39.08 41.53
C ALA A 317 26.61 -37.58 41.29
N THR A 318 26.85 -36.84 42.38
CA THR A 318 27.49 -35.51 42.50
C THR A 318 29.04 -35.63 42.56
N PRO A 319 29.84 -34.55 42.76
CA PRO A 319 29.86 -33.16 42.25
C PRO A 319 31.29 -32.79 41.74
N THR A 320 31.58 -31.55 41.31
CA THR A 320 32.89 -30.87 41.53
C THR A 320 32.79 -29.35 41.29
N VAL A 321 33.47 -28.62 42.17
CA VAL A 321 33.57 -27.17 42.41
C VAL A 321 34.75 -26.54 41.63
N ALA A 322 34.70 -25.21 41.41
CA ALA A 322 35.82 -24.23 41.40
C ALA A 322 35.74 -23.27 40.18
N ALA A 323 36.12 -22.00 40.21
CA ALA A 323 36.48 -21.01 41.23
C ALA A 323 36.60 -19.63 40.51
N ALA A 324 36.78 -18.57 41.28
CA ALA A 324 36.63 -17.15 40.95
C ALA A 324 37.79 -16.46 40.18
N THR A 325 37.43 -15.40 39.41
CA THR A 325 37.99 -14.00 39.31
C THR A 325 39.53 -13.80 39.15
N PRO A 326 40.07 -12.90 38.26
CA PRO A 326 39.82 -11.45 38.32
C PRO A 326 39.79 -10.60 37.03
N ALA A 327 39.21 -9.42 37.20
CA ALA A 327 39.16 -8.28 36.28
C ALA A 327 40.53 -7.60 36.08
N ALA A 328 40.78 -7.11 34.86
CA ALA A 328 41.80 -6.13 34.48
C ALA A 328 41.36 -5.42 33.17
N PRO A 329 41.89 -4.22 32.84
CA PRO A 329 41.09 -3.03 32.54
C PRO A 329 40.84 -2.76 31.04
N ALA A 330 39.92 -1.84 30.78
CA ALA A 330 39.54 -1.36 29.45
C ALA A 330 40.73 -0.85 28.61
N PRO A 331 40.82 -1.20 27.31
CA PRO A 331 41.55 -0.41 26.34
C PRO A 331 40.61 0.61 25.71
N GLY A 332 40.84 1.88 26.05
CA GLY A 332 40.27 3.02 25.39
C GLY A 332 41.02 3.35 24.10
N ALA A 333 40.24 3.82 23.12
CA ALA A 333 40.57 4.83 22.11
C ALA A 333 41.68 4.57 21.06
N GLU A 334 42.71 3.76 21.30
CA GLU A 334 43.79 3.59 20.30
C GLU A 334 43.62 2.36 19.40
N GLU A 335 42.83 1.36 19.81
CA GLU A 335 42.52 0.20 18.97
C GLU A 335 41.36 0.47 17.98
N ARG A 336 40.69 1.62 18.10
CA ARG A 336 39.62 2.03 17.16
C ARG A 336 40.16 2.43 15.79
N ALA A 337 41.42 2.83 15.69
CA ALA A 337 42.03 3.27 14.44
C ALA A 337 42.65 2.13 13.61
N SER A 338 42.71 0.89 14.11
CA SER A 338 43.44 -0.21 13.46
C SER A 338 42.60 -1.46 13.13
N ILE A 339 41.27 -1.44 13.30
CA ILE A 339 40.37 -2.55 12.91
C ILE A 339 39.40 -2.14 11.77
N ALA A 340 39.78 -1.17 10.94
CA ALA A 340 39.28 -1.14 9.56
C ALA A 340 39.91 -2.32 8.79
N GLY A 341 39.60 -3.53 9.23
CA GLY A 341 40.09 -4.78 8.64
C GLY A 341 39.53 -4.88 7.23
N HIS A 342 40.43 -4.88 6.25
CA HIS A 342 40.16 -5.18 4.86
C HIS A 342 39.18 -6.35 4.77
N MET A 343 38.03 -6.13 4.12
CA MET A 343 37.02 -7.19 3.96
C MET A 343 37.62 -8.34 3.16
N SER A 344 37.76 -9.51 3.80
CA SER A 344 38.16 -10.73 3.12
C SER A 344 37.08 -11.22 2.16
N ALA A 345 37.49 -11.87 1.07
CA ALA A 345 36.55 -12.49 0.15
C ALA A 345 35.71 -13.57 0.86
N GLY A 346 34.39 -13.50 0.77
CA GLY A 346 33.50 -14.48 1.38
C GLY A 346 32.04 -14.05 1.51
N TRP A 347 31.21 -14.97 1.99
CA TRP A 347 29.82 -14.65 2.31
C TRP A 347 29.71 -14.07 3.71
N TYR A 348 28.97 -12.99 3.83
CA TYR A 348 28.67 -12.32 5.09
C TYR A 348 27.16 -12.27 5.31
N VAL A 349 26.76 -12.31 6.59
CA VAL A 349 25.38 -12.13 7.01
C VAL A 349 25.22 -10.69 7.49
N ILE A 350 24.49 -9.85 6.77
CA ILE A 350 24.34 -8.43 7.07
C ILE A 350 22.99 -8.20 7.74
N ALA A 351 23.03 -7.60 8.93
CA ALA A 351 21.83 -7.30 9.72
C ALA A 351 21.46 -5.82 9.71
N TYR A 352 22.44 -4.91 9.58
CA TYR A 352 22.21 -3.46 9.55
C TYR A 352 23.24 -2.77 8.65
N THR A 353 22.87 -1.59 8.14
CA THR A 353 23.73 -0.73 7.30
C THR A 353 23.67 0.71 7.81
N TYR A 354 24.82 1.37 7.92
CA TYR A 354 24.95 2.75 8.43
C TYR A 354 25.87 3.59 7.55
N ASN A 355 25.66 4.90 7.56
CA ASN A 355 26.49 5.85 6.81
C ASN A 355 27.76 6.27 7.61
N HIS A 356 27.72 6.17 8.94
CA HIS A 356 28.83 6.53 9.82
C HIS A 356 29.31 5.34 10.65
N GLU A 357 30.63 5.24 10.83
CA GLU A 357 31.28 4.14 11.54
C GLU A 357 30.85 4.06 13.01
N ASP A 358 30.73 5.21 13.68
CA ASP A 358 30.32 5.30 15.09
C ASP A 358 28.96 4.67 15.35
N GLN A 359 28.03 4.81 14.40
CA GLN A 359 26.69 4.22 14.50
C GLN A 359 26.75 2.69 14.36
N ALA A 360 27.57 2.19 13.43
CA ALA A 360 27.79 0.76 13.25
C ALA A 360 28.44 0.14 14.49
N TRP A 361 29.46 0.79 15.07
CA TRP A 361 30.11 0.34 16.31
C TRP A 361 29.17 0.35 17.52
N LYS A 362 28.35 1.39 17.65
CA LYS A 362 27.32 1.46 18.70
C LYS A 362 26.36 0.28 18.60
N LYS A 363 25.96 -0.09 17.39
CA LYS A 363 25.05 -1.22 17.14
C LYS A 363 25.73 -2.57 17.38
N VAL A 364 26.96 -2.77 16.93
CA VAL A 364 27.76 -3.97 17.24
C VAL A 364 27.91 -4.17 18.74
N SER A 365 28.25 -3.10 19.47
CA SER A 365 28.39 -3.14 20.93
C SER A 365 27.08 -3.54 21.63
N ALA A 366 25.93 -3.06 21.13
CA ALA A 366 24.62 -3.45 21.67
C ALA A 366 24.31 -4.94 21.39
N ILE A 367 24.61 -5.42 20.18
CA ILE A 367 24.40 -6.83 19.81
C ILE A 367 25.35 -7.75 20.60
N MET A 368 26.61 -7.36 20.83
CA MET A 368 27.54 -8.13 21.66
C MET A 368 27.03 -8.29 23.10
N LYS A 369 26.42 -7.25 23.67
CA LYS A 369 25.85 -7.30 25.03
C LYS A 369 24.63 -8.21 25.13
N GLN A 370 23.76 -8.20 24.12
CA GLN A 370 22.52 -8.97 24.12
C GLN A 370 22.71 -10.41 23.63
N HIS A 371 23.61 -10.61 22.66
CA HIS A 371 23.82 -11.87 21.95
C HIS A 371 25.31 -12.12 21.64
N PRO A 372 26.14 -12.40 22.67
CA PRO A 372 27.59 -12.60 22.49
C PRO A 372 27.93 -13.79 21.56
N ALA A 373 27.03 -14.77 21.44
CA ALA A 373 27.21 -15.95 20.59
C ALA A 373 27.12 -15.66 19.08
N LEU A 374 26.76 -14.43 18.67
CA LEU A 374 26.58 -14.04 17.27
C LEU A 374 27.83 -13.41 16.64
N GLN A 375 28.87 -13.09 17.42
CA GLN A 375 30.13 -12.51 16.93
C GLN A 375 29.92 -11.38 15.89
N PRO A 376 29.24 -10.29 16.26
CA PRO A 376 28.99 -9.18 15.34
C PRO A 376 30.29 -8.39 15.06
N ALA A 377 30.45 -7.89 13.83
CA ALA A 377 31.59 -7.08 13.42
C ALA A 377 31.14 -5.94 12.49
N VAL A 378 31.84 -4.81 12.53
CA VAL A 378 31.68 -3.75 11.54
C VAL A 378 32.56 -4.08 10.33
N VAL A 379 31.97 -4.08 9.14
CA VAL A 379 32.69 -4.30 7.88
C VAL A 379 32.33 -3.21 6.87
N SER A 380 33.29 -2.75 6.09
CA SER A 380 33.07 -1.79 5.00
C SER A 380 33.66 -2.34 3.69
N PRO A 381 32.87 -2.42 2.59
CA PRO A 381 33.36 -2.91 1.30
C PRO A 381 34.49 -2.09 0.67
N GLY A 382 34.66 -0.81 1.06
CA GLY A 382 35.65 0.09 0.45
C GLY A 382 36.51 0.84 1.47
N GLY A 383 36.49 0.46 2.75
CA GLY A 383 37.16 1.21 3.84
C GLY A 383 36.52 2.56 4.19
N HIS A 384 35.56 3.02 3.39
CA HIS A 384 34.71 4.19 3.64
C HIS A 384 33.22 3.78 3.58
N GLY A 385 32.32 4.63 4.06
CA GLY A 385 30.87 4.33 4.11
C GLY A 385 30.33 3.80 2.77
N PRO A 386 29.34 2.87 2.78
CA PRO A 386 28.53 2.46 3.93
C PRO A 386 29.20 1.40 4.84
N PHE A 387 28.99 1.54 6.15
CA PHE A 387 29.44 0.62 7.20
C PHE A 387 28.35 -0.41 7.50
N LEU A 388 28.69 -1.69 7.38
CA LEU A 388 27.76 -2.81 7.52
C LEU A 388 27.99 -3.50 8.86
N VAL A 389 26.91 -3.88 9.54
CA VAL A 389 26.96 -4.74 10.72
C VAL A 389 26.80 -6.18 10.26
N ALA A 390 27.92 -6.89 10.19
CA ALA A 390 27.98 -8.30 9.83
C ALA A 390 27.88 -9.19 11.07
N ILE A 391 27.22 -10.34 10.92
CA ILE A 391 27.09 -11.37 11.94
C ILE A 391 27.93 -12.58 11.50
N GLY A 392 29.07 -12.77 12.18
CA GLY A 392 30.09 -13.75 11.80
C GLY A 392 31.06 -13.25 10.71
N GLY A 393 32.16 -13.99 10.54
CA GLY A 393 33.22 -13.69 9.57
C GLY A 393 32.95 -14.22 8.15
N PRO A 394 33.94 -14.12 7.24
CA PRO A 394 33.82 -14.66 5.89
C PRO A 394 33.56 -16.18 5.95
N MET A 395 32.48 -16.63 5.32
CA MET A 395 32.09 -18.04 5.32
C MET A 395 31.60 -18.51 3.95
N THR A 396 31.32 -19.82 3.83
CA THR A 396 30.70 -20.38 2.63
C THR A 396 29.22 -20.00 2.57
N ARG A 397 28.61 -20.03 1.38
CA ARG A 397 27.17 -19.72 1.20
C ARG A 397 26.27 -20.53 2.13
N THR A 398 26.54 -21.83 2.26
CA THR A 398 25.81 -22.73 3.16
C THR A 398 25.98 -22.33 4.62
N GLY A 399 27.21 -21.99 5.02
CA GLY A 399 27.49 -21.43 6.35
C GLY A 399 26.70 -20.14 6.63
N ALA A 400 26.69 -19.21 5.68
CA ALA A 400 25.98 -17.93 5.81
C ALA A 400 24.47 -18.11 5.98
N THR A 401 23.86 -19.06 5.27
CA THR A 401 22.43 -19.36 5.44
C THR A 401 22.10 -19.97 6.81
N ALA A 402 22.99 -20.80 7.37
CA ALA A 402 22.84 -21.36 8.71
C ALA A 402 23.01 -20.28 9.79
N VAL A 403 24.00 -19.39 9.63
CA VAL A 403 24.23 -18.25 10.54
C VAL A 403 23.08 -17.25 10.48
N ARG A 404 22.55 -16.93 9.30
CA ARG A 404 21.34 -16.11 9.15
C ARG A 404 20.17 -16.73 9.92
N SER A 405 19.91 -18.02 9.72
CA SER A 405 18.79 -18.71 10.41
C SER A 405 18.97 -18.69 11.94
N LYS A 406 20.22 -18.84 12.41
CA LYS A 406 20.56 -18.72 13.84
C LYS A 406 20.37 -17.29 14.36
N ALA A 407 20.78 -16.28 13.60
CA ALA A 407 20.67 -14.87 13.93
C ALA A 407 19.20 -14.43 14.05
N VAL A 408 18.36 -14.81 13.08
CA VAL A 408 16.91 -14.50 13.10
C VAL A 408 16.23 -15.18 14.29
N ARG A 409 16.57 -16.45 14.59
CA ARG A 409 16.06 -17.14 15.79
C ARG A 409 16.53 -16.51 17.10
N ALA A 410 17.69 -15.85 17.09
CA ALA A 410 18.22 -15.14 18.24
C ALA A 410 17.64 -13.71 18.38
N GLY A 411 16.69 -13.30 17.54
CA GLY A 411 16.02 -11.99 17.64
C GLY A 411 16.56 -10.91 16.71
N MET A 412 17.43 -11.26 15.75
CA MET A 412 17.85 -10.31 14.72
C MET A 412 16.73 -10.03 13.70
N PRO A 413 16.76 -8.87 13.03
CA PRO A 413 15.72 -8.49 12.07
C PRO A 413 15.50 -9.52 10.96
N ARG A 414 14.25 -9.68 10.50
CA ARG A 414 13.88 -10.69 9.47
C ARG A 414 14.46 -10.38 8.09
N ASP A 415 14.78 -9.12 7.84
CA ASP A 415 15.48 -8.60 6.67
C ASP A 415 17.00 -8.84 6.71
N THR A 416 17.54 -9.47 7.76
CA THR A 416 18.93 -9.97 7.76
C THR A 416 19.16 -10.84 6.53
N PHE A 417 20.13 -10.48 5.69
CA PHE A 417 20.38 -11.14 4.40
C PHE A 417 21.83 -11.61 4.27
N VAL A 418 22.08 -12.51 3.32
CA VAL A 418 23.42 -13.00 3.01
C VAL A 418 23.92 -12.33 1.73
N ARG A 419 25.16 -11.85 1.74
CA ARG A 419 25.78 -11.21 0.59
C ARG A 419 27.21 -11.70 0.42
N ASN A 420 27.58 -12.00 -0.82
CA ASN A 420 28.95 -12.31 -1.16
C ASN A 420 29.72 -11.01 -1.40
N PHE A 421 30.88 -10.88 -0.78
CA PHE A 421 31.81 -9.80 -1.05
C PHE A 421 33.07 -10.42 -1.64
N SER A 422 33.43 -10.00 -2.86
CA SER A 422 34.77 -10.20 -3.38
C SER A 422 35.70 -9.30 -2.56
N GLY A 423 36.75 -9.88 -1.96
CA GLY A 423 37.70 -9.11 -1.16
C GLY A 423 38.25 -7.94 -1.97
N ALA A 424 38.48 -6.81 -1.30
CA ALA A 424 39.03 -5.60 -1.90
C ALA A 424 40.52 -5.77 -2.21
#